data_AF-A0A975B7J4-F1
#
_entry.id   AF-A0A975B7J4-F1
#
_cell.length_a   1.000
_cell.length_b   1.000
_cell.length_c   1.000
_cell.angle_alpha   90.00
_cell.angle_beta   90.00
_cell.angle_gamma   90.00
#
_symmetry.space_group_name_H-M   'P 1'
#
loop_
_entity.id
_entity.type
_entity.pdbx_description
1 polymer ?
#
loop_
_entity_poly.entity_id
_entity_poly.type
_entity_poly.pdbx_seq_one_letter_code
_entity_poly.pdbx_strand_id
1 'polypeptide(L)'
;MKSKSNKWLNGNTMPIFVVTIFGFTGIFFHSLQFISNTSKFFSVLGTGLMLASALVITGVFVGFLFGIPKTLSSNPDSLTDNNSGNTAITHSISYHTNTNLEQISDWLTKILVGVGLTQLVHLPTYLKSASAAMSIGLGNQDDAAIFAFAVLIYFPVCGFLLGYLWTRLLVADAFQKADTGFQDFLNSLMRTIAEIEVRIETEQNVSAKQEIQTIRRIVEQAFGAYTQDAGQVINKLEELVKNFDKMRFELVEDYKHSTKVSGVIAQARALASQANLTEREINDRIINASSDGERIVNIGLLYIVKTEKGVDYLIDLINNPRSPFEQYHAMLLAEHMAYGLNEEQRKKLENVLNNHKYLNQKQSGGRWLIKNRILNKINEKNSICTNNPVNNFDDDKDHDSGNDSS
;
A
#
# COMPACT_ATOMS: atom_id res chain seq x y z
N MET A 1 13.66 21.98 -17.27
CA MET A 1 14.49 20.76 -17.35
C MET A 1 15.95 21.15 -17.13
N LYS A 2 16.45 21.09 -15.90
CA LYS A 2 17.88 21.27 -15.57
C LYS A 2 18.33 20.06 -14.76
N SER A 3 19.42 19.45 -15.23
CA SER A 3 20.07 18.23 -14.76
C SER A 3 20.15 18.13 -13.22
N LYS A 4 19.40 17.16 -12.66
CA LYS A 4 19.57 16.62 -11.30
C LYS A 4 20.37 15.31 -11.33
N SER A 5 21.19 15.07 -12.37
CA SER A 5 21.79 13.75 -12.61
C SER A 5 23.02 13.42 -11.76
N ASN A 6 23.65 14.40 -11.09
CA ASN A 6 25.01 14.20 -10.54
C ASN A 6 25.10 14.19 -9.01
N LYS A 7 23.98 14.17 -8.26
CA LYS A 7 24.02 14.06 -6.79
C LYS A 7 24.41 12.66 -6.29
N TRP A 8 24.31 11.64 -7.14
CA TRP A 8 24.49 10.22 -6.78
C TRP A 8 25.94 9.77 -6.66
N LEU A 9 26.88 10.58 -7.15
CA LEU A 9 28.33 10.35 -7.04
C LEU A 9 28.95 11.03 -5.81
N ASN A 10 28.21 11.80 -5.00
CA ASN A 10 28.82 12.58 -3.93
C ASN A 10 28.35 12.10 -2.55
N GLY A 11 29.18 11.27 -1.90
CA GLY A 11 29.05 10.97 -0.47
C GLY A 11 29.53 9.57 -0.08
N ASN A 12 28.68 8.55 -0.27
CA ASN A 12 28.89 7.24 0.37
C ASN A 12 29.33 6.09 -0.55
N THR A 13 29.12 6.17 -1.86
CA THR A 13 29.50 5.10 -2.81
C THR A 13 30.87 5.32 -3.46
N MET A 14 31.37 6.56 -3.49
CA MET A 14 32.72 6.88 -3.98
C MET A 14 33.85 6.03 -3.41
N PRO A 15 33.93 5.76 -2.09
CA PRO A 15 35.06 5.00 -1.55
C PRO A 15 35.12 3.57 -2.09
N ILE A 16 33.99 2.90 -2.35
CA ILE A 16 34.00 1.50 -2.81
C ILE A 16 34.47 1.39 -4.28
N PHE A 17 34.12 2.35 -5.12
CA PHE A 17 34.62 2.43 -6.50
C PHE A 17 36.12 2.72 -6.53
N VAL A 18 36.60 3.63 -5.68
CA VAL A 18 38.02 3.94 -5.53
C VAL A 18 38.81 2.72 -5.09
N VAL A 19 38.30 1.96 -4.10
CA VAL A 19 38.91 0.70 -3.66
C VAL A 19 38.93 -0.31 -4.81
N THR A 20 37.84 -0.51 -5.54
CA THR A 20 37.81 -1.47 -6.66
C THR A 20 38.81 -1.10 -7.76
N ILE A 21 38.90 0.19 -8.12
CA ILE A 21 39.87 0.72 -9.09
C ILE A 21 41.32 0.50 -8.61
N PHE A 22 41.59 0.69 -7.32
CA PHE A 22 42.91 0.44 -6.74
C PHE A 22 43.38 -1.01 -6.95
N GLY A 23 42.47 -1.99 -6.87
CA GLY A 23 42.78 -3.38 -7.17
C GLY A 23 43.20 -3.62 -8.63
N PHE A 24 42.51 -2.99 -9.59
CA PHE A 24 42.89 -3.07 -11.01
C PHE A 24 44.24 -2.42 -11.29
N THR A 25 44.54 -1.30 -10.61
CA THR A 25 45.86 -0.67 -10.66
C THR A 25 46.96 -1.61 -10.14
N GLY A 26 46.67 -2.44 -9.13
CA GLY A 26 47.58 -3.48 -8.65
C GLY A 26 47.95 -4.51 -9.72
N ILE A 27 47.00 -4.90 -10.58
CA ILE A 27 47.25 -5.82 -11.72
C ILE A 27 48.15 -5.17 -12.77
N PHE A 28 47.96 -3.88 -13.02
CA PHE A 28 48.85 -3.12 -13.91
C PHE A 28 50.29 -3.10 -13.37
N PHE A 29 50.46 -2.78 -12.08
CA PHE A 29 51.79 -2.78 -11.45
C PHE A 29 52.44 -4.16 -11.43
N HIS A 30 51.69 -5.23 -11.16
CA HIS A 30 52.19 -6.60 -11.25
C HIS A 30 52.69 -6.94 -12.66
N SER A 31 51.96 -6.48 -13.67
CA SER A 31 52.32 -6.72 -15.07
C SER A 31 53.59 -5.98 -15.49
N LEU A 32 53.91 -4.81 -14.90
CA LEU A 32 55.10 -4.01 -15.24
C LEU A 32 56.42 -4.76 -15.02
N GLN A 33 56.45 -5.79 -14.19
CA GLN A 33 57.62 -6.67 -14.04
C GLN A 33 58.07 -7.29 -15.38
N PHE A 34 57.14 -7.43 -16.34
CA PHE A 34 57.39 -8.00 -17.66
C PHE A 34 57.57 -6.97 -18.77
N ILE A 35 57.79 -5.68 -18.45
CA ILE A 35 57.86 -4.61 -19.46
C ILE A 35 58.97 -4.82 -20.51
N SER A 36 60.02 -5.57 -20.16
CA SER A 36 61.09 -5.95 -21.09
C SER A 36 60.64 -6.98 -22.13
N ASN A 37 59.55 -7.72 -21.88
CA ASN A 37 58.94 -8.66 -22.79
C ASN A 37 57.48 -8.29 -23.06
N THR A 38 57.28 -7.48 -24.10
CA THR A 38 55.98 -6.92 -24.47
C THR A 38 54.86 -7.96 -24.61
N SER A 39 55.16 -9.15 -25.16
CA SER A 39 54.17 -10.21 -25.32
C SER A 39 53.72 -10.78 -23.97
N LYS A 40 54.67 -11.05 -23.06
CA LYS A 40 54.35 -11.53 -21.70
C LYS A 40 53.63 -10.46 -20.89
N PHE A 41 54.04 -9.20 -20.99
CA PHE A 41 53.37 -8.07 -20.35
C PHE A 41 51.87 -8.04 -20.67
N PHE A 42 51.51 -8.03 -21.95
CA PHE A 42 50.10 -7.97 -22.36
C PHE A 42 49.32 -9.24 -22.00
N SER A 43 49.97 -10.40 -22.04
CA SER A 43 49.35 -11.67 -21.64
C SER A 43 49.00 -11.70 -20.14
N VAL A 44 49.93 -11.30 -19.27
CA VAL A 44 49.72 -11.24 -17.82
C VAL A 44 48.67 -10.18 -17.46
N LEU A 45 48.76 -8.98 -18.07
CA LEU A 45 47.80 -7.91 -17.86
C LEU A 45 46.39 -8.32 -18.28
N GLY A 46 46.24 -8.87 -19.49
CA GLY A 46 44.96 -9.32 -20.01
C GLY A 46 44.35 -10.43 -19.18
N THR A 47 45.15 -11.43 -18.79
CA THR A 47 44.70 -12.54 -17.94
C THR A 47 44.26 -12.05 -16.57
N GLY A 48 45.05 -11.18 -15.93
CA GLY A 48 44.71 -10.59 -14.64
C GLY A 48 43.42 -9.76 -14.68
N LEU A 49 43.25 -8.91 -15.70
CA LEU A 49 42.03 -8.09 -15.86
C LEU A 49 40.78 -8.94 -16.07
N MET A 50 40.86 -9.99 -16.91
CA MET A 50 39.72 -10.87 -17.20
C MET A 50 39.30 -11.65 -15.95
N LEU A 51 40.29 -12.19 -15.24
CA LEU A 51 40.09 -12.90 -13.98
C LEU A 51 39.46 -12.00 -12.92
N ALA A 52 40.00 -10.80 -12.71
CA ALA A 52 39.46 -9.83 -11.77
C ALA A 52 38.03 -9.44 -12.12
N SER A 53 37.72 -9.22 -13.40
CA SER A 53 36.37 -8.90 -13.86
C SER A 53 35.39 -10.03 -13.59
N ALA A 54 35.77 -11.29 -13.85
CA ALA A 54 34.93 -12.45 -13.56
C ALA A 54 34.62 -12.58 -12.05
N LEU A 55 35.61 -12.34 -11.20
CA LEU A 55 35.47 -12.37 -9.75
C LEU A 55 34.58 -11.22 -9.24
N VAL A 56 34.73 -10.01 -9.78
CA VAL A 56 33.84 -8.88 -9.47
C VAL A 56 32.41 -9.19 -9.88
N ILE A 57 32.16 -9.69 -11.09
CA ILE A 57 30.81 -10.01 -11.58
C ILE A 57 30.16 -11.05 -10.67
N THR A 58 30.90 -12.10 -10.30
CA THR A 58 30.42 -13.14 -9.39
C THR A 58 30.07 -12.53 -8.03
N GLY A 59 30.94 -11.68 -7.48
CA GLY A 59 30.68 -10.95 -6.25
C GLY A 59 29.44 -10.06 -6.36
N VAL A 60 29.30 -9.27 -7.43
CA VAL A 60 28.16 -8.37 -7.68
C VAL A 60 26.87 -9.16 -7.74
N PHE A 61 26.86 -10.31 -8.42
CA PHE A 61 25.68 -11.17 -8.49
C PHE A 61 25.25 -11.66 -7.11
N VAL A 62 26.19 -12.15 -6.30
CA VAL A 62 25.90 -12.56 -4.92
C VAL A 62 25.43 -11.37 -4.09
N GLY A 63 26.16 -10.25 -4.12
CA GLY A 63 25.80 -9.03 -3.41
C GLY A 63 24.40 -8.52 -3.77
N PHE A 64 24.04 -8.60 -5.06
CA PHE A 64 22.71 -8.29 -5.55
C PHE A 64 21.64 -9.18 -4.90
N LEU A 65 21.83 -10.51 -4.89
CA LEU A 65 20.87 -11.44 -4.27
C LEU A 65 20.62 -11.11 -2.78
N PHE A 66 21.67 -10.75 -2.04
CA PHE A 66 21.56 -10.34 -0.64
C PHE A 66 21.04 -8.92 -0.44
N GLY A 67 21.10 -8.07 -1.47
CA GLY A 67 20.67 -6.68 -1.43
C GLY A 67 19.19 -6.47 -1.74
N ILE A 68 18.46 -7.49 -2.21
CA ILE A 68 17.03 -7.37 -2.55
C ILE A 68 16.22 -7.12 -1.27
N PRO A 69 15.49 -5.99 -1.18
CA PRO A 69 14.63 -5.72 -0.03
C PRO A 69 13.46 -6.71 -0.01
N LYS A 70 13.25 -7.42 1.10
CA LYS A 70 12.03 -8.19 1.34
C LYS A 70 11.06 -7.33 2.14
N THR A 71 9.83 -7.18 1.62
CA THR A 71 8.76 -6.45 2.30
C THR A 71 8.41 -7.19 3.59
N LEU A 72 8.39 -6.45 4.70
CA LEU A 72 8.02 -6.96 6.01
C LEU A 72 6.52 -7.24 6.01
N SER A 73 6.13 -8.51 6.06
CA SER A 73 4.80 -8.89 6.52
C SER A 73 4.77 -8.71 8.04
N SER A 74 3.99 -7.77 8.53
CA SER A 74 3.70 -7.67 9.96
C SER A 74 2.95 -8.93 10.37
N ASN A 75 3.57 -9.77 11.20
CA ASN A 75 2.92 -10.95 11.75
C ASN A 75 1.89 -10.52 12.83
N PRO A 76 0.60 -10.87 12.72
CA PRO A 76 -0.42 -10.47 13.70
C PRO A 76 -0.37 -11.23 15.05
N ASP A 77 0.61 -12.11 15.29
CA ASP A 77 0.56 -13.04 16.42
C ASP A 77 1.09 -12.49 17.76
N SER A 78 1.29 -11.17 17.89
CA SER A 78 1.78 -10.56 19.14
C SER A 78 0.68 -9.87 19.96
N LEU A 79 -0.53 -10.46 20.02
CA LEU A 79 -1.62 -9.99 20.89
C LEU A 79 -2.27 -11.12 21.69
N THR A 80 -1.45 -12.02 22.24
CA THR A 80 -1.88 -12.87 23.35
C THR A 80 -0.87 -12.77 24.49
N ASP A 81 -0.97 -11.69 25.27
CA ASP A 81 -0.54 -11.74 26.66
C ASP A 81 -1.61 -11.10 27.54
N ASN A 82 -2.49 -11.97 28.03
CA ASN A 82 -3.44 -11.65 29.08
C ASN A 82 -2.66 -11.53 30.38
N ASN A 83 -2.48 -10.33 30.91
CA ASN A 83 -2.53 -10.12 32.37
C ASN A 83 -2.87 -8.67 32.74
N SER A 84 -3.78 -8.58 33.69
CA SER A 84 -4.47 -7.40 34.19
C SER A 84 -3.54 -6.37 34.84
N GLY A 85 -3.85 -5.08 34.69
CA GLY A 85 -3.25 -4.03 35.53
C GLY A 85 -3.33 -2.62 34.95
N ASN A 86 -4.32 -1.87 35.42
CA ASN A 86 -4.62 -0.46 35.14
C ASN A 86 -3.41 0.50 35.35
N THR A 87 -2.88 1.15 34.30
CA THR A 87 -2.21 2.48 34.39
C THR A 87 -1.85 3.08 33.01
N ALA A 88 -2.27 4.34 32.81
CA ALA A 88 -1.73 5.39 31.92
C ALA A 88 -1.11 4.99 30.57
N ILE A 89 -1.88 5.22 29.49
CA ILE A 89 -1.44 5.15 28.10
C ILE A 89 -0.40 6.25 27.82
N THR A 90 0.88 5.92 27.98
CA THR A 90 1.98 6.63 27.32
C THR A 90 2.33 5.81 26.09
N HIS A 91 1.85 6.25 24.93
CA HIS A 91 2.08 5.55 23.67
C HIS A 91 3.55 5.73 23.26
N SER A 92 4.43 4.86 23.76
CA SER A 92 5.78 4.74 23.25
C SER A 92 5.69 4.20 21.82
N ILE A 93 6.10 5.01 20.86
CA ILE A 93 6.34 4.60 19.48
C ILE A 93 7.49 3.58 19.52
N SER A 94 7.16 2.30 19.65
CA SER A 94 8.12 1.22 19.49
C SER A 94 8.49 1.15 18.02
N TYR A 95 9.62 1.75 17.68
CA TYR A 95 10.33 1.51 16.43
C TYR A 95 10.63 0.00 16.36
N HIS A 96 9.81 -0.76 15.62
CA HIS A 96 10.14 -2.16 15.33
C HIS A 96 11.44 -2.18 14.52
N THR A 97 12.48 -2.76 15.12
CA THR A 97 13.77 -2.97 14.50
C THR A 97 13.63 -3.95 13.33
N ASN A 98 14.37 -3.66 12.28
CA ASN A 98 14.35 -4.36 10.99
C ASN A 98 14.84 -5.82 11.20
N THR A 99 13.92 -6.80 11.30
CA THR A 99 14.21 -8.23 11.49
C THR A 99 14.98 -8.85 10.32
N ASN A 100 15.15 -8.09 9.23
CA ASN A 100 15.93 -8.47 8.06
C ASN A 100 17.40 -8.79 8.40
N LEU A 101 18.05 -8.00 9.28
CA LEU A 101 19.44 -8.27 9.69
C LEU A 101 19.53 -9.46 10.65
N GLU A 102 18.51 -9.66 11.49
CA GLU A 102 18.43 -10.78 12.41
C GLU A 102 18.27 -12.11 11.65
N GLN A 103 17.39 -12.15 10.65
CA GLN A 103 17.20 -13.33 9.79
C GLN A 103 18.41 -13.62 8.90
N ILE A 104 19.05 -12.60 8.32
CA ILE A 104 20.28 -12.79 7.55
C ILE A 104 21.41 -13.27 8.47
N SER A 105 21.53 -12.74 9.69
CA SER A 105 22.51 -13.19 10.67
C SER A 105 22.24 -14.63 11.14
N ASP A 106 20.99 -15.03 11.35
CA ASP A 106 20.61 -16.40 11.71
C ASP A 106 20.89 -17.39 10.58
N TRP A 107 20.57 -17.03 9.32
CA TRP A 107 20.91 -17.85 8.16
C TRP A 107 22.42 -17.92 7.93
N LEU A 108 23.14 -16.81 8.07
CA LEU A 108 24.60 -16.77 7.99
C LEU A 108 25.24 -17.62 9.08
N THR A 109 24.71 -17.59 10.30
CA THR A 109 25.20 -18.42 11.41
C THR A 109 24.90 -19.89 11.16
N LYS A 110 23.74 -20.24 10.60
CA LYS A 110 23.40 -21.62 10.21
C LYS A 110 24.24 -22.14 9.06
N ILE A 111 24.60 -21.30 8.07
CA ILE A 111 25.53 -21.64 7.00
C ILE A 111 26.95 -21.77 7.56
N LEU A 112 27.39 -20.85 8.42
CA LEU A 112 28.73 -20.85 8.99
C LEU A 112 28.93 -22.00 9.97
N VAL A 113 27.89 -22.41 10.71
CA VAL A 113 27.92 -23.60 11.58
C VAL A 113 27.72 -24.89 10.77
N GLY A 114 26.81 -24.92 9.78
CA GLY A 114 26.49 -26.14 9.01
C GLY A 114 27.50 -26.47 7.91
N VAL A 115 27.80 -25.50 7.04
CA VAL A 115 28.83 -25.62 5.98
C VAL A 115 30.23 -25.49 6.59
N GLY A 116 30.39 -24.69 7.65
CA GLY A 116 31.70 -24.49 8.25
C GLY A 116 32.24 -25.68 9.04
N LEU A 117 31.37 -26.46 9.67
CA LEU A 117 31.76 -27.65 10.43
C LEU A 117 32.20 -28.82 9.53
N THR A 118 31.90 -28.79 8.22
CA THR A 118 32.20 -29.89 7.30
C THR A 118 33.07 -29.51 6.10
N GLN A 119 33.03 -28.27 5.61
CA GLN A 119 33.68 -27.87 4.35
C GLN A 119 34.60 -26.65 4.47
N LEU A 120 34.40 -25.73 5.44
CA LEU A 120 35.29 -24.55 5.60
C LEU A 120 36.73 -24.92 5.96
N VAL A 121 36.94 -26.08 6.59
CA VAL A 121 38.30 -26.58 6.92
C VAL A 121 39.15 -26.77 5.66
N HIS A 122 38.54 -27.06 4.52
CA HIS A 122 39.25 -27.25 3.25
C HIS A 122 39.38 -25.98 2.41
N LEU A 123 38.71 -24.88 2.80
CA LEU A 123 38.72 -23.61 2.05
C LEU A 123 40.15 -23.08 1.81
N PRO A 124 41.07 -23.05 2.79
CA PRO A 124 42.43 -22.57 2.54
C PRO A 124 43.18 -23.41 1.51
N THR A 125 42.97 -24.73 1.51
CA THR A 125 43.60 -25.66 0.56
C THR A 125 43.09 -25.45 -0.86
N TYR A 126 41.79 -25.24 -1.03
CA TYR A 126 41.21 -24.94 -2.34
C TYR A 126 41.66 -23.57 -2.85
N LEU A 127 41.70 -22.55 -1.99
CA LEU A 127 42.20 -21.22 -2.37
C LEU A 127 43.68 -21.27 -2.77
N LYS A 128 44.51 -22.02 -2.04
CA LYS A 128 45.93 -22.21 -2.37
C LYS A 128 46.11 -22.96 -3.70
N SER A 129 45.28 -23.96 -3.96
CA SER A 129 45.34 -24.73 -5.22
C SER A 129 44.87 -23.89 -6.41
N ALA A 130 43.81 -23.10 -6.23
CA ALA A 130 43.31 -22.18 -7.24
C ALA A 130 44.33 -21.07 -7.53
N SER A 131 44.94 -20.47 -6.50
CA SER A 131 45.96 -19.44 -6.68
C SER A 131 47.21 -19.97 -7.38
N ALA A 132 47.61 -21.21 -7.11
CA ALA A 132 48.71 -21.89 -7.81
C ALA A 132 48.36 -22.19 -9.29
N ALA A 133 47.12 -22.56 -9.59
CA ALA A 133 46.71 -22.73 -10.98
C ALA A 133 46.68 -21.39 -11.74
N MET A 134 46.24 -20.33 -11.07
CA MET A 134 46.12 -18.99 -11.63
C MET A 134 47.48 -18.30 -11.79
N SER A 135 48.49 -18.64 -10.99
CA SER A 135 49.84 -18.07 -11.09
C SER A 135 50.50 -18.34 -12.45
N ILE A 136 50.15 -19.46 -13.10
CA ILE A 136 50.63 -19.81 -14.43
C ILE A 136 50.25 -18.73 -15.45
N GLY A 137 49.00 -18.27 -15.41
CA GLY A 137 48.49 -17.20 -16.28
C GLY A 137 48.94 -15.79 -15.88
N LEU A 138 49.50 -15.64 -14.67
CA LEU A 138 49.97 -14.37 -14.10
C LEU A 138 51.50 -14.21 -14.15
N GLY A 139 52.16 -14.99 -15.00
CA GLY A 139 53.59 -14.85 -15.29
C GLY A 139 54.49 -15.90 -14.63
N ASN A 140 53.93 -16.76 -13.77
CA ASN A 140 54.56 -17.93 -13.14
C ASN A 140 55.89 -17.63 -12.43
N GLN A 141 55.99 -16.46 -11.79
CA GLN A 141 57.10 -16.08 -10.91
C GLN A 141 56.81 -16.48 -9.46
N ASP A 142 57.82 -16.40 -8.60
CA ASP A 142 57.73 -16.82 -7.18
C ASP A 142 56.63 -16.06 -6.40
N ASP A 143 56.35 -14.81 -6.79
CA ASP A 143 55.32 -13.94 -6.20
C ASP A 143 53.94 -14.09 -6.85
N ALA A 144 53.84 -14.70 -8.04
CA ALA A 144 52.61 -14.77 -8.83
C ALA A 144 51.49 -15.56 -8.11
N ALA A 145 51.83 -16.59 -7.33
CA ALA A 145 50.86 -17.36 -6.57
C ALA A 145 50.27 -16.59 -5.38
N ILE A 146 51.09 -15.73 -4.74
CA ILE A 146 50.65 -14.86 -3.65
C ILE A 146 49.76 -13.75 -4.23
N PHE A 147 50.15 -13.18 -5.36
CA PHE A 147 49.34 -12.18 -6.07
C PHE A 147 47.97 -12.76 -6.50
N ALA A 148 47.96 -13.96 -7.10
CA ALA A 148 46.74 -14.65 -7.49
C ALA A 148 45.80 -14.90 -6.30
N PHE A 149 46.35 -15.24 -5.13
CA PHE A 149 45.60 -15.44 -3.90
C PHE A 149 44.96 -14.12 -3.42
N ALA A 150 45.70 -13.00 -3.48
CA ALA A 150 45.16 -11.69 -3.15
C ALA A 150 44.00 -11.29 -4.09
N VAL A 151 44.15 -11.51 -5.39
CA VAL A 151 43.09 -11.27 -6.41
C VAL A 151 41.83 -12.09 -6.12
N LEU A 152 41.98 -13.37 -5.76
CA LEU A 152 40.90 -14.30 -5.41
C LEU A 152 40.04 -13.83 -4.23
N ILE A 153 40.64 -13.12 -3.26
CA ILE A 153 39.93 -12.62 -2.08
C ILE A 153 39.38 -11.21 -2.35
N TYR A 154 40.21 -10.35 -2.93
CA TYR A 154 39.93 -8.93 -3.05
C TYR A 154 38.71 -8.62 -3.92
N PHE A 155 38.68 -9.17 -5.14
CA PHE A 155 37.69 -8.80 -6.14
C PHE A 155 36.28 -9.34 -5.85
N PRO A 156 36.09 -10.57 -5.34
CA PRO A 156 34.76 -11.03 -4.91
C PRO A 156 34.19 -10.20 -3.77
N VAL A 157 35.02 -9.78 -2.80
CA VAL A 157 34.57 -8.92 -1.69
C VAL A 157 34.16 -7.54 -2.21
N CYS A 158 34.96 -6.93 -3.08
CA CYS A 158 34.62 -5.66 -3.71
C CYS A 158 33.33 -5.77 -4.55
N GLY A 159 33.21 -6.83 -5.35
CA GLY A 159 32.01 -7.12 -6.14
C GLY A 159 30.78 -7.30 -5.27
N PHE A 160 30.88 -8.07 -4.19
CA PHE A 160 29.79 -8.27 -3.23
C PHE A 160 29.33 -6.94 -2.63
N LEU A 161 30.25 -6.12 -2.12
CA LEU A 161 29.90 -4.82 -1.54
C LEU A 161 29.30 -3.87 -2.58
N LEU A 162 29.82 -3.87 -3.80
CA LEU A 162 29.25 -3.11 -4.92
C LEU A 162 27.82 -3.53 -5.22
N GLY A 163 27.57 -4.82 -5.45
CA GLY A 163 26.24 -5.35 -5.76
C GLY A 163 25.24 -5.15 -4.62
N TYR A 164 25.69 -5.35 -3.39
CA TYR A 164 24.88 -5.17 -2.18
C TYR A 164 24.47 -3.71 -1.98
N LEU A 165 25.44 -2.80 -1.98
CA LEU A 165 25.17 -1.37 -1.80
C LEU A 165 24.36 -0.80 -2.95
N TRP A 166 24.67 -1.19 -4.20
CA TRP A 166 23.92 -0.77 -5.38
C TRP A 166 22.44 -1.15 -5.26
N THR A 167 22.16 -2.42 -4.92
CA THR A 167 20.79 -2.91 -4.80
C THR A 167 20.08 -2.23 -3.64
N ARG A 168 20.73 -2.13 -2.49
CA ARG A 168 20.11 -1.54 -1.29
C ARG A 168 19.86 -0.04 -1.40
N LEU A 169 20.71 0.71 -2.10
CA LEU A 169 20.55 2.17 -2.24
C LEU A 169 19.68 2.57 -3.42
N LEU A 170 19.76 1.86 -4.56
CA LEU A 170 19.09 2.29 -5.79
C LEU A 170 17.75 1.59 -5.98
N VAL A 171 17.71 0.28 -5.76
CA VAL A 171 16.53 -0.54 -6.06
C VAL A 171 15.47 -0.37 -4.99
N ALA A 172 15.86 -0.31 -3.71
CA ALA A 172 14.92 -0.04 -2.61
C ALA A 172 14.28 1.36 -2.71
N ASP A 173 15.06 2.39 -3.04
CA ASP A 173 14.57 3.76 -3.20
C ASP A 173 13.70 3.91 -4.46
N ALA A 174 14.04 3.23 -5.55
CA ALA A 174 13.22 3.20 -6.77
C ALA A 174 11.88 2.50 -6.55
N PHE A 175 11.86 1.36 -5.84
CA PHE A 175 10.62 0.67 -5.50
C PHE A 175 9.75 1.52 -4.57
N GLN A 176 10.32 2.08 -3.50
CA GLN A 176 9.56 2.95 -2.60
C GLN A 176 8.98 4.19 -3.29
N LYS A 177 9.73 4.83 -4.20
CA LYS A 177 9.25 6.00 -4.96
C LYS A 177 8.19 5.64 -6.00
N ALA A 178 8.33 4.50 -6.68
CA ALA A 178 7.31 4.01 -7.61
C ALA A 178 6.02 3.66 -6.86
N ASP A 179 6.15 3.07 -5.68
CA ASP A 179 5.05 2.70 -4.81
C ASP A 179 4.28 3.91 -4.26
N THR A 180 4.99 4.89 -3.66
CA THR A 180 4.35 6.11 -3.18
C THR A 180 3.78 6.96 -4.31
N GLY A 181 4.48 7.06 -5.44
CA GLY A 181 4.02 7.87 -6.58
C GLY A 181 2.76 7.32 -7.24
N PHE A 182 2.61 6.00 -7.32
CA PHE A 182 1.39 5.37 -7.82
C PHE A 182 0.22 5.56 -6.85
N GLN A 183 0.45 5.44 -5.53
CA GLN A 183 -0.55 5.74 -4.51
C GLN A 183 -1.00 7.21 -4.56
N ASP A 184 -0.07 8.15 -4.66
CA ASP A 184 -0.37 9.58 -4.77
C ASP A 184 -1.19 9.89 -6.03
N PHE A 185 -0.87 9.24 -7.14
CA PHE A 185 -1.65 9.32 -8.36
C PHE A 185 -3.08 8.81 -8.13
N LEU A 186 -3.27 7.60 -7.61
CA LEU A 186 -4.61 7.06 -7.35
C LEU A 186 -5.41 7.92 -6.36
N ASN A 187 -4.76 8.47 -5.34
CA ASN A 187 -5.36 9.41 -4.39
C ASN A 187 -5.84 10.70 -5.09
N SER A 188 -5.05 11.24 -6.02
CA SER A 188 -5.42 12.40 -6.83
C SER A 188 -6.60 12.10 -7.78
N LEU A 189 -6.69 10.88 -8.30
CA LEU A 189 -7.76 10.43 -9.18
C LEU A 189 -9.06 10.27 -8.41
N MET A 190 -9.02 9.61 -7.24
CA MET A 190 -10.19 9.53 -6.35
C MET A 190 -10.71 10.90 -5.95
N ARG A 191 -9.80 11.84 -5.69
CA ARG A 191 -10.18 13.23 -5.38
C ARG A 191 -10.87 13.90 -6.57
N THR A 192 -10.30 13.83 -7.76
CA THR A 192 -10.89 14.39 -8.99
C THR A 192 -12.26 13.77 -9.29
N ILE A 193 -12.41 12.46 -9.11
CA ILE A 193 -13.70 11.76 -9.30
C ILE A 193 -14.75 12.30 -8.32
N ALA A 194 -14.40 12.47 -7.04
CA ALA A 194 -15.28 13.08 -6.06
C ALA A 194 -15.66 14.54 -6.43
N GLU A 195 -14.73 15.30 -7.01
CA GLU A 195 -14.98 16.66 -7.49
C GLU A 195 -16.04 16.71 -8.59
N ILE A 196 -15.91 15.83 -9.58
CA ILE A 196 -16.82 15.84 -10.72
C ILE A 196 -18.17 15.23 -10.32
N GLU A 197 -18.21 14.25 -9.41
CA GLU A 197 -19.46 13.67 -8.89
C GLU A 197 -20.34 14.73 -8.20
N VAL A 198 -19.74 15.61 -7.39
CA VAL A 198 -20.46 16.73 -6.75
C VAL A 198 -21.02 17.73 -7.78
N ARG A 199 -20.25 18.05 -8.83
CA ARG A 199 -20.68 18.99 -9.88
C ARG A 199 -21.83 18.41 -10.71
N ILE A 200 -21.76 17.14 -11.09
CA ILE A 200 -22.81 16.47 -11.85
C ILE A 200 -24.09 16.33 -11.06
N GLU A 201 -24.01 16.13 -9.75
CA GLU A 201 -25.19 16.07 -8.90
C GLU A 201 -25.98 17.38 -8.89
N THR A 202 -25.31 18.51 -9.11
CA THR A 202 -25.99 19.81 -9.29
C THR A 202 -26.60 20.00 -10.68
N GLU A 203 -26.08 19.33 -11.72
CA GLU A 203 -26.51 19.50 -13.11
C GLU A 203 -27.54 18.46 -13.59
N GLN A 204 -27.90 17.46 -12.76
CA GLN A 204 -28.83 16.37 -13.09
C GLN A 204 -28.54 15.62 -14.41
N ASN A 205 -27.27 15.62 -14.86
CA ASN A 205 -26.88 14.94 -16.10
C ASN A 205 -26.67 13.43 -15.86
N VAL A 206 -27.66 12.62 -16.26
CA VAL A 206 -27.69 11.16 -16.05
C VAL A 206 -26.55 10.45 -16.79
N SER A 207 -26.19 10.90 -18.00
CA SER A 207 -25.12 10.28 -18.80
C SER A 207 -23.75 10.47 -18.16
N ALA A 208 -23.46 11.70 -17.73
CA ALA A 208 -22.18 12.02 -17.10
C ALA A 208 -22.05 11.31 -15.73
N LYS A 209 -23.16 11.04 -15.04
CA LYS A 209 -23.18 10.25 -13.80
C LYS A 209 -22.75 8.78 -14.02
N GLN A 210 -23.18 8.17 -15.12
CA GLN A 210 -22.82 6.77 -15.45
C GLN A 210 -21.34 6.63 -15.81
N GLU A 211 -20.78 7.58 -16.56
CA GLU A 211 -19.35 7.59 -16.91
C GLU A 211 -18.47 7.70 -15.67
N ILE A 212 -18.81 8.61 -14.74
CA ILE A 212 -18.06 8.76 -13.48
C ILE A 212 -18.13 7.51 -12.62
N GLN A 213 -19.29 6.88 -12.50
CA GLN A 213 -19.42 5.65 -11.73
C GLN A 213 -18.53 4.53 -12.31
N THR A 214 -18.37 4.51 -13.63
CA THR A 214 -17.49 3.55 -14.31
C THR A 214 -16.01 3.85 -14.02
N ILE A 215 -15.59 5.11 -14.14
CA ILE A 215 -14.22 5.55 -13.84
C ILE A 215 -13.88 5.30 -12.37
N ARG A 216 -14.82 5.63 -11.47
CA ARG A 216 -14.72 5.35 -10.04
C ARG A 216 -14.47 3.87 -9.76
N ARG A 217 -15.26 2.99 -10.35
CA ARG A 217 -15.10 1.54 -10.17
C ARG A 217 -13.73 1.07 -10.66
N ILE A 218 -13.22 1.60 -11.78
CA ILE A 218 -11.89 1.27 -12.30
C ILE A 218 -10.79 1.73 -11.33
N VAL A 219 -10.91 2.95 -10.78
CA VAL A 219 -9.93 3.48 -9.82
C VAL A 219 -9.99 2.72 -8.49
N GLU A 220 -11.18 2.40 -7.99
CA GLU A 220 -11.36 1.56 -6.80
C GLU A 220 -10.76 0.15 -7.02
N GLN A 221 -10.93 -0.44 -8.22
CA GLN A 221 -10.30 -1.71 -8.58
C GLN A 221 -8.77 -1.63 -8.68
N ALA A 222 -8.23 -0.57 -9.30
CA ALA A 222 -6.79 -0.36 -9.41
C ALA A 222 -6.14 -0.10 -8.03
N PHE A 223 -6.85 0.61 -7.16
CA PHE A 223 -6.47 0.77 -5.76
C PHE A 223 -6.54 -0.59 -5.03
N GLY A 224 -7.57 -1.39 -5.32
CA GLY A 224 -7.78 -2.78 -4.87
C GLY A 224 -6.63 -3.74 -5.15
N ALA A 225 -6.08 -3.71 -6.35
CA ALA A 225 -5.00 -4.60 -6.75
C ALA A 225 -3.65 -4.28 -6.08
N TYR A 226 -3.49 -3.07 -5.54
CA TYR A 226 -2.22 -2.56 -5.06
C TYR A 226 -1.99 -2.76 -3.55
N THR A 227 -3.04 -2.71 -2.75
CA THR A 227 -2.98 -2.86 -1.28
C THR A 227 -3.24 -4.31 -0.87
N GLN A 228 -2.19 -5.13 -0.90
CA GLN A 228 -2.27 -6.58 -0.67
C GLN A 228 -2.26 -7.02 0.81
N ASP A 229 -2.17 -6.11 1.78
CA ASP A 229 -2.04 -6.46 3.22
C ASP A 229 -3.07 -5.73 4.09
N ALA A 230 -3.93 -6.50 4.78
CA ALA A 230 -4.97 -5.99 5.68
C ALA A 230 -4.39 -5.18 6.85
N GLY A 231 -3.19 -5.53 7.34
CA GLY A 231 -2.50 -4.76 8.39
C GLY A 231 -2.09 -3.36 7.93
N GLN A 232 -1.73 -3.22 6.65
CA GLN A 232 -1.43 -1.90 6.07
C GLN A 232 -2.68 -1.04 5.87
N VAL A 233 -3.85 -1.66 5.63
CA VAL A 233 -5.10 -0.91 5.47
C VAL A 233 -5.49 -0.21 6.77
N ILE A 234 -5.37 -0.87 7.93
CA ILE A 234 -5.68 -0.25 9.22
C ILE A 234 -4.79 0.97 9.48
N ASN A 235 -3.47 0.82 9.27
CA ASN A 235 -2.51 1.92 9.41
C ASN A 235 -2.82 3.09 8.46
N LYS A 236 -3.19 2.79 7.21
CA LYS A 236 -3.61 3.83 6.24
C LYS A 236 -4.90 4.51 6.65
N LEU A 237 -5.87 3.79 7.23
CA LEU A 237 -7.09 4.38 7.76
C LEU A 237 -6.79 5.33 8.92
N GLU A 238 -5.87 4.99 9.82
CA GLU A 238 -5.41 5.90 10.87
C GLU A 238 -4.67 7.12 10.31
N GLU A 239 -3.86 6.93 9.27
CA GLU A 239 -3.19 8.03 8.57
C GLU A 239 -4.22 8.99 7.95
N LEU A 240 -5.29 8.46 7.34
CA LEU A 240 -6.39 9.27 6.83
C LEU A 240 -7.10 10.06 7.93
N VAL A 241 -7.34 9.45 9.10
CA VAL A 241 -7.90 10.14 10.27
C VAL A 241 -7.01 11.32 10.66
N LYS A 242 -5.70 11.08 10.86
CA LYS A 242 -4.72 12.11 11.25
C LYS A 242 -4.62 13.23 10.22
N ASN A 243 -4.60 12.87 8.93
CA ASN A 243 -4.53 13.83 7.83
C ASN A 243 -5.80 14.67 7.75
N PHE A 244 -6.98 14.08 7.96
CA PHE A 244 -8.23 14.83 8.04
C PHE A 244 -8.23 15.81 9.19
N ASP A 245 -7.88 15.35 10.40
CA ASP A 245 -7.86 16.19 11.60
C ASP A 245 -6.89 17.36 11.40
N LYS A 246 -5.70 17.12 10.84
CA LYS A 246 -4.74 18.17 10.49
C LYS A 246 -5.28 19.15 9.44
N MET A 247 -5.86 18.66 8.34
CA MET A 247 -6.45 19.50 7.29
C MET A 247 -7.55 20.40 7.83
N ARG A 248 -8.33 19.91 8.80
CA ARG A 248 -9.38 20.68 9.46
C ARG A 248 -8.83 21.88 10.24
N PHE A 249 -7.67 21.74 10.88
CA PHE A 249 -7.02 22.86 11.59
C PHE A 249 -6.42 23.92 10.65
N GLU A 250 -6.02 23.53 9.45
CA GLU A 250 -5.33 24.42 8.49
C GLU A 250 -6.29 25.20 7.56
N LEU A 251 -7.54 24.77 7.41
CA LEU A 251 -8.50 25.36 6.47
C LEU A 251 -9.47 26.34 7.17
N VAL A 252 -9.40 27.63 6.81
CA VAL A 252 -10.28 28.70 7.31
C VAL A 252 -11.64 28.67 6.59
N GLU A 253 -12.71 28.58 7.39
CA GLU A 253 -14.17 28.83 7.18
C GLU A 253 -14.94 28.45 5.90
N ASP A 254 -14.34 28.17 4.73
CA ASP A 254 -15.12 27.81 3.53
C ASP A 254 -15.30 26.29 3.37
N TYR A 255 -16.05 25.74 4.33
CA TYR A 255 -16.19 24.31 4.59
C TYR A 255 -17.13 23.58 3.62
N LYS A 256 -17.75 24.28 2.66
CA LYS A 256 -18.91 23.72 1.93
C LYS A 256 -18.55 22.67 0.89
N HIS A 257 -17.36 22.72 0.28
CA HIS A 257 -17.02 21.84 -0.85
C HIS A 257 -15.51 21.60 -1.00
N SER A 258 -14.74 21.61 0.09
CA SER A 258 -13.29 21.41 -0.01
C SER A 258 -13.02 19.99 -0.52
N THR A 259 -12.59 19.93 -1.77
CA THR A 259 -12.39 18.69 -2.52
C THR A 259 -11.38 17.76 -1.87
N LYS A 260 -10.48 18.33 -1.06
CA LYS A 260 -9.54 17.60 -0.18
C LYS A 260 -10.28 16.71 0.82
N VAL A 261 -11.38 17.21 1.37
CA VAL A 261 -12.13 16.58 2.47
C VAL A 261 -13.01 15.45 1.95
N SER A 262 -13.68 15.63 0.80
CA SER A 262 -14.44 14.55 0.15
C SER A 262 -13.54 13.41 -0.35
N GLY A 263 -12.29 13.71 -0.72
CA GLY A 263 -11.29 12.71 -1.08
C GLY A 263 -10.98 11.71 0.06
N VAL A 264 -11.08 12.14 1.34
CA VAL A 264 -10.85 11.26 2.50
C VAL A 264 -11.90 10.16 2.57
N ILE A 265 -13.17 10.48 2.34
CA ILE A 265 -14.28 9.50 2.38
C ILE A 265 -14.14 8.50 1.22
N ALA A 266 -13.76 8.98 0.03
CA ALA A 266 -13.51 8.11 -1.12
C ALA A 266 -12.37 7.12 -0.85
N GLN A 267 -11.26 7.60 -0.28
CA GLN A 267 -10.11 6.77 0.09
C GLN A 267 -10.47 5.77 1.19
N ALA A 268 -11.17 6.20 2.24
CA ALA A 268 -11.65 5.32 3.30
C ALA A 268 -12.56 4.19 2.76
N ARG A 269 -13.45 4.53 1.83
CA ARG A 269 -14.33 3.55 1.16
C ARG A 269 -13.53 2.56 0.31
N ALA A 270 -12.55 3.03 -0.46
CA ALA A 270 -11.70 2.18 -1.29
C ALA A 270 -10.91 1.19 -0.40
N LEU A 271 -10.33 1.67 0.70
CA LEU A 271 -9.65 0.84 1.70
C LEU A 271 -10.60 -0.18 2.34
N ALA A 272 -11.84 0.21 2.68
CA ALA A 272 -12.84 -0.69 3.26
C ALA A 272 -13.18 -1.87 2.36
N SER A 273 -13.23 -1.66 1.04
CA SER A 273 -13.52 -2.73 0.06
C SER A 273 -12.48 -3.85 0.02
N GLN A 274 -11.30 -3.62 0.60
CA GLN A 274 -10.15 -4.53 0.52
C GLN A 274 -9.87 -5.25 1.84
N ALA A 275 -10.06 -4.56 2.96
CA ALA A 275 -9.65 -5.08 4.27
C ALA A 275 -10.52 -6.24 4.78
N ASN A 276 -11.57 -6.64 4.04
CA ASN A 276 -12.56 -7.65 4.46
C ASN A 276 -12.95 -7.46 5.93
N LEU A 277 -13.13 -6.19 6.33
CA LEU A 277 -13.34 -5.80 7.72
C LEU A 277 -14.56 -6.53 8.27
N THR A 278 -14.39 -7.14 9.43
CA THR A 278 -15.49 -7.81 10.11
C THR A 278 -16.47 -6.78 10.67
N GLU A 279 -17.73 -7.18 10.81
CA GLU A 279 -18.76 -6.36 11.46
C GLU A 279 -18.33 -5.94 12.88
N ARG A 280 -17.57 -6.79 13.58
CA ARG A 280 -17.05 -6.50 14.91
C ARG A 280 -16.07 -5.32 14.91
N GLU A 281 -15.06 -5.35 14.03
CA GLU A 281 -14.02 -4.31 13.95
C GLU A 281 -14.63 -2.94 13.63
N ILE A 282 -15.63 -2.91 12.75
CA ILE A 282 -16.32 -1.67 12.39
C ILE A 282 -17.18 -1.16 13.55
N ASN A 283 -17.90 -2.06 14.22
CA ASN A 283 -18.69 -1.67 15.39
C ASN A 283 -17.80 -1.10 16.50
N ASP A 284 -16.62 -1.70 16.75
CA ASP A 284 -15.66 -1.20 17.75
C ASP A 284 -15.12 0.18 17.35
N ARG A 285 -14.80 0.41 16.07
CA ARG A 285 -14.36 1.73 15.57
C ARG A 285 -15.45 2.80 15.65
N ILE A 286 -16.70 2.42 15.41
CA ILE A 286 -17.84 3.33 15.47
C ILE A 286 -18.13 3.75 16.91
N ILE A 287 -18.13 2.79 17.84
CA ILE A 287 -18.40 3.05 19.27
C ILE A 287 -17.33 3.96 19.88
N ASN A 288 -16.07 3.75 19.50
CA ASN A 288 -14.94 4.49 20.06
C ASN A 288 -14.60 5.78 19.28
N ALA A 289 -15.39 6.15 18.27
CA ALA A 289 -15.12 7.33 17.44
C ALA A 289 -15.22 8.62 18.27
N SER A 290 -14.06 9.22 18.54
CA SER A 290 -13.88 10.41 19.36
C SER A 290 -13.48 11.62 18.52
N SER A 291 -12.65 11.42 17.49
CA SER A 291 -12.16 12.49 16.60
C SER A 291 -13.10 12.74 15.43
N ASP A 292 -12.98 13.92 14.81
CA ASP A 292 -13.78 14.25 13.64
C ASP A 292 -13.32 13.45 12.41
N GLY A 293 -12.01 13.21 12.28
CA GLY A 293 -11.43 12.31 11.29
C GLY A 293 -11.97 10.89 11.40
N GLU A 294 -12.09 10.34 12.61
CA GLU A 294 -12.69 9.02 12.82
C GLU A 294 -14.13 8.98 12.33
N ARG A 295 -14.91 10.01 12.67
CA ARG A 295 -16.31 10.09 12.25
C ARG A 295 -16.46 10.12 10.73
N ILE A 296 -15.62 10.89 10.05
CA ILE A 296 -15.61 11.00 8.59
C ILE A 296 -15.10 9.73 7.90
N VAL A 297 -14.03 9.11 8.39
CA VAL A 297 -13.52 7.85 7.84
C VAL A 297 -14.55 6.74 8.00
N ASN A 298 -15.23 6.65 9.15
CA ASN A 298 -16.28 5.68 9.41
C ASN A 298 -17.47 5.80 8.43
N ILE A 299 -17.83 7.02 8.00
CA ILE A 299 -18.82 7.19 6.92
C ILE A 299 -18.37 6.47 5.64
N GLY A 300 -17.09 6.60 5.27
CA GLY A 300 -16.51 5.89 4.12
C GLY A 300 -16.56 4.36 4.26
N LEU A 301 -16.27 3.84 5.44
CA LEU A 301 -16.32 2.39 5.73
C LEU A 301 -17.75 1.84 5.58
N LEU A 302 -18.75 2.56 6.10
CA LEU A 302 -20.15 2.15 6.09
C LEU A 302 -20.81 2.12 4.70
N TYR A 303 -20.18 2.72 3.69
CA TYR A 303 -20.61 2.54 2.30
C TYR A 303 -20.41 1.10 1.80
N ILE A 304 -19.41 0.39 2.35
CA ILE A 304 -19.07 -0.97 1.93
C ILE A 304 -19.65 -1.99 2.91
N VAL A 305 -19.36 -1.83 4.20
CA VAL A 305 -19.74 -2.81 5.21
C VAL A 305 -20.89 -2.28 6.02
N LYS A 306 -22.07 -2.86 5.79
CA LYS A 306 -23.30 -2.46 6.47
C LYS A 306 -23.44 -3.27 7.75
N THR A 307 -23.60 -2.57 8.87
CA THR A 307 -23.86 -3.18 10.18
C THR A 307 -25.11 -2.54 10.79
N GLU A 308 -25.82 -3.27 11.66
CA GLU A 308 -27.03 -2.73 12.31
C GLU A 308 -26.70 -1.49 13.14
N LYS A 309 -25.64 -1.55 13.95
CA LYS A 309 -25.13 -0.41 14.73
C LYS A 309 -24.64 0.74 13.85
N GLY A 310 -24.16 0.43 12.64
CA GLY A 310 -23.77 1.43 11.66
C GLY A 310 -24.92 2.31 11.19
N VAL A 311 -26.15 1.76 11.13
CA VAL A 311 -27.36 2.53 10.82
C VAL A 311 -27.72 3.48 11.96
N ASP A 312 -27.66 3.03 13.21
CA ASP A 312 -27.93 3.89 14.37
C ASP A 312 -26.90 5.02 14.46
N TYR A 313 -25.62 4.70 14.25
CA TYR A 313 -24.54 5.69 14.18
C TYR A 313 -24.74 6.70 13.05
N LEU A 314 -25.16 6.25 11.88
CA LEU A 314 -25.51 7.11 10.76
C LEU A 314 -26.64 8.09 11.10
N ILE A 315 -27.67 7.61 11.79
CA ILE A 315 -28.80 8.44 12.23
C ILE A 315 -28.31 9.49 13.24
N ASP A 316 -27.41 9.13 14.16
CA ASP A 316 -26.78 10.09 15.08
C ASP A 316 -25.96 11.16 14.34
N LEU A 317 -25.17 10.78 13.33
CA LEU A 317 -24.41 11.75 12.52
C LEU A 317 -25.31 12.77 11.81
N ILE A 318 -26.53 12.38 11.42
CA ILE A 318 -27.49 13.27 10.78
C ILE A 318 -28.17 14.18 11.81
N ASN A 319 -28.51 13.63 12.99
CA ASN A 319 -29.25 14.33 14.03
C ASN A 319 -28.38 15.28 14.87
N ASN A 320 -27.14 14.87 15.14
CA ASN A 320 -26.17 15.58 15.98
C ASN A 320 -24.85 15.80 15.21
N PRO A 321 -24.87 16.52 14.07
CA PRO A 321 -23.67 16.69 13.27
C PRO A 321 -22.68 17.63 13.95
N ARG A 322 -21.40 17.26 13.95
CA ARG A 322 -20.31 18.15 14.39
C ARG A 322 -19.96 19.20 13.34
N SER A 323 -20.35 18.98 12.10
CA SER A 323 -20.11 19.93 11.01
C SER A 323 -21.12 19.80 9.86
N PRO A 324 -21.34 20.85 9.05
CA PRO A 324 -22.21 20.78 7.87
C PRO A 324 -21.77 19.74 6.84
N PHE A 325 -20.47 19.51 6.70
CA PHE A 325 -19.89 18.49 5.82
C PHE A 325 -20.19 17.08 6.32
N GLU A 326 -20.01 16.82 7.61
CA GLU A 326 -20.37 15.54 8.24
C GLU A 326 -21.84 15.23 7.99
N GLN A 327 -22.72 16.19 8.25
CA GLN A 327 -24.15 16.02 8.02
C GLN A 327 -24.47 15.70 6.54
N TYR A 328 -23.86 16.43 5.61
CA TYR A 328 -24.09 16.23 4.17
C TYR A 328 -23.68 14.82 3.72
N HIS A 329 -22.49 14.36 4.13
CA HIS A 329 -22.01 13.02 3.76
C HIS A 329 -22.74 11.89 4.46
N ALA A 330 -23.18 12.11 5.71
CA ALA A 330 -24.08 11.19 6.40
C ALA A 330 -25.42 11.07 5.65
N MET A 331 -25.99 12.17 5.15
CA MET A 331 -27.21 12.12 4.33
C MET A 331 -27.00 11.36 3.01
N LEU A 332 -25.87 11.55 2.32
CA LEU A 332 -25.57 10.76 1.12
C LEU A 332 -25.44 9.25 1.42
N LEU A 333 -24.84 8.89 2.55
CA LEU A 333 -24.76 7.51 2.99
C LEU A 333 -26.15 6.95 3.30
N ALA A 334 -27.02 7.73 3.96
CA ALA A 334 -28.41 7.35 4.20
C ALA A 334 -29.19 7.15 2.88
N GLU A 335 -28.98 8.01 1.88
CA GLU A 335 -29.57 7.82 0.55
C GLU A 335 -29.10 6.51 -0.11
N HIS A 336 -27.83 6.15 0.04
CA HIS A 336 -27.26 4.89 -0.46
C HIS A 336 -27.82 3.68 0.28
N MET A 337 -28.10 3.80 1.58
CA MET A 337 -28.60 2.71 2.42
C MET A 337 -30.13 2.58 2.41
N ALA A 338 -30.87 3.57 1.92
CA ALA A 338 -32.33 3.69 2.06
C ALA A 338 -33.11 2.41 1.70
N TYR A 339 -32.78 1.73 0.60
CA TYR A 339 -33.47 0.50 0.18
C TYR A 339 -33.22 -0.69 1.11
N GLY A 340 -32.11 -0.70 1.84
CA GLY A 340 -31.73 -1.78 2.76
C GLY A 340 -32.28 -1.65 4.17
N LEU A 341 -32.92 -0.52 4.52
CA LEU A 341 -33.37 -0.25 5.88
C LEU A 341 -34.62 -1.08 6.26
N ASN A 342 -34.65 -1.53 7.51
CA ASN A 342 -35.83 -2.17 8.12
C ASN A 342 -36.89 -1.10 8.49
N GLU A 343 -38.08 -1.52 8.94
CA GLU A 343 -39.17 -0.58 9.23
C GLU A 343 -38.86 0.37 10.39
N GLU A 344 -38.22 -0.13 11.45
CA GLU A 344 -37.85 0.67 12.62
C GLU A 344 -36.81 1.75 12.28
N GLN A 345 -35.75 1.35 11.57
CA GLN A 345 -34.69 2.23 11.08
C GLN A 345 -35.24 3.30 10.14
N ARG A 346 -36.19 2.94 9.26
CA ARG A 346 -36.87 3.89 8.37
C ARG A 346 -37.64 4.94 9.17
N LYS A 347 -38.45 4.53 10.15
CA LYS A 347 -39.21 5.46 11.01
C LYS A 347 -38.27 6.38 11.80
N LYS A 348 -37.18 5.84 12.37
CA LYS A 348 -36.16 6.64 13.07
C LYS A 348 -35.52 7.68 12.15
N LEU A 349 -35.09 7.27 10.95
CA LEU A 349 -34.46 8.16 9.97
C LEU A 349 -35.44 9.23 9.47
N GLU A 350 -36.68 8.86 9.17
CA GLU A 350 -37.74 9.79 8.76
C GLU A 350 -38.02 10.84 9.84
N ASN A 351 -38.13 10.42 11.10
CA ASN A 351 -38.33 11.30 12.24
C ASN A 351 -37.20 12.34 12.35
N VAL A 352 -35.94 11.92 12.25
CA VAL A 352 -34.79 12.82 12.27
C VAL A 352 -34.82 13.79 11.10
N LEU A 353 -35.04 13.30 9.87
CA LEU A 353 -35.06 14.13 8.67
C LEU A 353 -36.18 15.18 8.72
N ASN A 354 -37.34 14.85 9.29
CA ASN A 354 -38.49 15.75 9.37
C ASN A 354 -38.42 16.75 10.52
N ASN A 355 -37.77 16.41 11.62
CA ASN A 355 -37.73 17.28 12.80
C ASN A 355 -36.44 18.10 12.92
N HIS A 356 -35.44 17.86 12.07
CA HIS A 356 -34.18 18.59 12.13
C HIS A 356 -34.30 20.02 11.56
N LYS A 357 -34.15 21.03 12.44
CA LYS A 357 -34.33 22.48 12.18
C LYS A 357 -33.66 22.98 10.89
N TYR A 358 -32.44 22.53 10.60
CA TYR A 358 -31.64 22.99 9.45
C TYR A 358 -32.00 22.31 8.12
N LEU A 359 -32.65 21.14 8.15
CA LEU A 359 -33.04 20.40 6.94
C LEU A 359 -34.40 20.88 6.38
N ASN A 360 -35.19 21.59 7.19
CA ASN A 360 -36.50 22.11 6.82
C ASN A 360 -36.47 23.51 6.19
N GLN A 361 -35.29 24.14 6.10
CA GLN A 361 -35.14 25.44 5.47
C GLN A 361 -34.84 25.27 3.97
N LYS A 362 -35.70 25.81 3.09
CA LYS A 362 -35.49 25.78 1.62
C LYS A 362 -34.15 26.40 1.19
N GLN A 363 -33.59 27.32 2.00
CA GLN A 363 -32.28 27.93 1.77
C GLN A 363 -31.09 26.95 1.94
N SER A 364 -31.31 25.74 2.44
CA SER A 364 -30.27 24.71 2.63
C SER A 364 -29.86 23.98 1.33
N GLY A 365 -30.43 24.36 0.18
CA GLY A 365 -30.02 23.93 -1.17
C GLY A 365 -29.88 22.42 -1.30
N GLY A 366 -28.63 21.93 -1.42
CA GLY A 366 -28.31 20.51 -1.62
C GLY A 366 -28.79 19.56 -0.52
N ARG A 367 -28.75 19.97 0.76
CA ARG A 367 -29.21 19.11 1.87
C ARG A 367 -30.72 18.90 1.86
N TRP A 368 -31.49 19.92 1.47
CA TRP A 368 -32.94 19.82 1.31
C TRP A 368 -33.30 18.85 0.17
N LEU A 369 -32.58 18.91 -0.95
CA LEU A 369 -32.76 17.99 -2.07
C LEU A 369 -32.44 16.53 -1.69
N ILE A 370 -31.32 16.30 -0.98
CA ILE A 370 -30.95 14.95 -0.51
C ILE A 370 -32.01 14.42 0.46
N LYS A 371 -32.47 15.23 1.42
CA LYS A 371 -33.57 14.85 2.33
C LYS A 371 -34.77 14.31 1.55
N ASN A 372 -35.26 15.05 0.56
CA ASN A 372 -36.44 14.64 -0.20
C ASN A 372 -36.22 13.35 -0.99
N ARG A 373 -35.02 13.16 -1.56
CA ARG A 373 -34.67 11.89 -2.23
C ARG A 373 -34.67 10.71 -1.26
N ILE A 374 -34.13 10.88 -0.05
CA ILE A 374 -34.15 9.85 0.98
C ILE A 374 -35.59 9.51 1.35
N LEU A 375 -36.42 10.52 1.65
CA LEU A 375 -37.83 10.32 2.02
C LEU A 375 -38.60 9.59 0.91
N ASN A 376 -38.40 9.97 -0.36
CA ASN A 376 -39.02 9.29 -1.49
C ASN A 376 -38.63 7.81 -1.56
N LYS A 377 -37.33 7.47 -1.45
CA LYS A 377 -36.85 6.08 -1.48
C LYS A 377 -37.38 5.24 -0.32
N ILE A 378 -37.50 5.82 0.86
CA ILE A 378 -38.05 5.16 2.05
C ILE A 378 -39.55 4.86 1.85
N ASN A 379 -40.28 5.79 1.24
CA ASN A 379 -41.73 5.71 1.01
C ASN A 379 -42.11 4.80 -0.17
N GLU A 380 -41.34 4.78 -1.27
CA GLU A 380 -41.57 3.87 -2.40
C GLU A 380 -41.59 2.40 -1.98
N LYS A 381 -40.73 2.02 -1.02
CA LYS A 381 -40.70 0.66 -0.46
C LYS A 381 -41.97 0.32 0.36
N ASN A 382 -42.64 1.31 0.96
CA ASN A 382 -43.93 1.10 1.63
C ASN A 382 -45.04 0.82 0.61
N SER A 383 -45.10 1.56 -0.50
CA SER A 383 -46.13 1.37 -1.53
C SER A 383 -46.07 -0.02 -2.21
N ILE A 384 -44.87 -0.60 -2.33
CA ILE A 384 -44.68 -1.95 -2.89
C ILE A 384 -45.13 -3.03 -1.90
N CYS A 385 -45.02 -2.80 -0.59
CA CYS A 385 -45.46 -3.76 0.44
C CYS A 385 -46.96 -3.65 0.79
N THR A 386 -47.59 -2.49 0.54
CA THR A 386 -49.02 -2.26 0.84
C THR A 386 -49.97 -2.60 -0.32
N ASN A 387 -49.47 -2.71 -1.56
CA ASN A 387 -50.27 -3.06 -2.74
C ASN A 387 -50.23 -4.56 -3.03
N ASN A 388 -50.56 -5.39 -2.03
CA ASN A 388 -50.91 -6.78 -2.30
C ASN A 388 -52.44 -6.85 -2.39
N PRO A 389 -53.05 -6.96 -3.58
CA PRO A 389 -54.48 -7.20 -3.66
C PRO A 389 -54.75 -8.59 -3.08
N VAL A 390 -55.56 -8.62 -2.02
CA VAL A 390 -56.28 -9.81 -1.60
C VAL A 390 -57.15 -10.21 -2.79
N ASN A 391 -56.66 -11.11 -3.64
CA ASN A 391 -57.48 -11.74 -4.65
C ASN A 391 -58.33 -12.81 -3.97
N ASN A 392 -59.62 -12.50 -3.88
CA ASN A 392 -60.71 -13.45 -3.73
C ASN A 392 -60.42 -14.68 -4.60
N PHE A 393 -60.35 -15.84 -3.93
CA PHE A 393 -60.70 -17.11 -4.55
C PHE A 393 -62.21 -17.10 -4.74
N ASP A 394 -62.66 -16.93 -5.98
CA ASP A 394 -63.94 -17.49 -6.41
C ASP A 394 -63.63 -18.57 -7.44
N ASP A 395 -64.10 -19.77 -7.13
CA ASP A 395 -64.12 -20.96 -7.96
C ASP A 395 -64.85 -20.71 -9.28
N ASP A 396 -64.25 -21.12 -10.39
CA ASP A 396 -65.02 -21.72 -11.49
C ASP A 396 -64.09 -22.60 -12.35
N LYS A 397 -64.20 -23.90 -12.11
CA LYS A 397 -63.87 -24.95 -13.08
C LYS A 397 -65.18 -25.36 -13.74
N ASP A 398 -65.19 -25.46 -15.06
CA ASP A 398 -65.59 -26.66 -15.82
C ASP A 398 -65.58 -26.32 -17.32
N HIS A 399 -64.68 -26.94 -18.10
CA HIS A 399 -65.00 -28.03 -19.04
C HIS A 399 -65.99 -27.62 -20.14
N ASP A 400 -65.50 -27.37 -21.36
CA ASP A 400 -66.03 -28.10 -22.52
C ASP A 400 -65.05 -28.21 -23.70
N SER A 401 -65.27 -29.30 -24.40
CA SER A 401 -64.59 -30.03 -25.46
C SER A 401 -64.21 -29.29 -26.74
N GLY A 402 -63.22 -29.88 -27.42
CA GLY A 402 -62.74 -29.44 -28.72
C GLY A 402 -63.72 -29.71 -29.85
N ASN A 403 -63.49 -29.02 -30.97
CA ASN A 403 -64.11 -29.35 -32.24
C ASN A 403 -63.11 -29.11 -33.36
N ASP A 404 -62.65 -30.22 -33.96
CA ASP A 404 -62.11 -30.28 -35.31
C ASP A 404 -63.26 -30.00 -36.29
N SER A 405 -63.11 -28.99 -37.16
CA SER A 405 -63.60 -29.08 -38.55
C SER A 405 -63.23 -27.84 -39.37
N SER A 406 -62.57 -28.12 -40.50
CA SER A 406 -62.33 -27.32 -41.71
C SER A 406 -61.07 -26.46 -41.77
#